data_AF-A0A7C1KD12-F1
#
_entry.id   AF-A0A7C1KD12-F1
#
_cell.length_a   1.000
_cell.length_b   1.000
_cell.length_c   1.000
_cell.angle_alpha   90.00
_cell.angle_beta   90.00
_cell.angle_gamma   90.00
#
_symmetry.space_group_name_H-M   'P 1'
#
loop_
_entity.id
_entity.type
_entity.pdbx_description
1 polymer ?
#
loop_
_entity_poly.entity_id
_entity_poly.type
_entity_poly.pdbx_seq_one_letter_code
_entity_poly.pdbx_strand_id
1 'polypeptide(L)'
;MKIKRYVARDMQEAMRLVREDLGPEAVIVATRKVREGGFWGLFAPPRLEVTAAVDDAPVPAAPAVHIPQALLPPQRDAAAPQAARQNGDKEAASVHRELTEVKTLLHRLLE
;
A
#
# COMPACT_ATOMS: atom_id res chain seq x y z
N MET A 1 -17.27 -16.72 12.64
CA MET A 1 -16.02 -16.53 11.86
C MET A 1 -16.17 -16.82 10.35
N LYS A 2 -16.00 -15.80 9.49
CA LYS A 2 -15.85 -15.91 8.02
C LYS A 2 -14.49 -15.31 7.60
N ILE A 3 -13.70 -16.03 6.79
CA ILE A 3 -12.42 -15.55 6.24
C ILE A 3 -12.50 -15.47 4.72
N LYS A 4 -12.00 -14.36 4.14
CA LYS A 4 -11.84 -14.20 2.69
C LYS A 4 -10.52 -13.51 2.36
N ARG A 5 -10.05 -13.75 1.13
CA ARG A 5 -8.82 -13.18 0.57
C ARG A 5 -9.15 -12.26 -0.60
N TYR A 6 -8.53 -11.09 -0.61
CA TYR A 6 -8.76 -10.01 -1.56
C TYR A 6 -7.44 -9.67 -2.23
N VAL A 7 -7.46 -9.45 -3.54
CA VAL A 7 -6.30 -8.96 -4.29
C VAL A 7 -6.65 -7.60 -4.88
N ALA A 8 -5.84 -6.60 -4.57
CA ALA A 8 -6.06 -5.21 -4.94
C ALA A 8 -4.76 -4.53 -5.42
N ARG A 9 -4.87 -3.33 -5.99
CA ARG A 9 -3.71 -2.51 -6.37
C ARG A 9 -3.02 -1.90 -5.16
N ASP A 10 -3.80 -1.49 -4.18
CA ASP A 10 -3.32 -0.84 -2.97
C ASP A 10 -4.19 -1.21 -1.76
N MET A 11 -3.79 -0.72 -0.58
CA MET A 11 -4.51 -0.98 0.66
C MET A 11 -5.89 -0.30 0.69
N GLN A 12 -6.05 0.86 0.06
CA GLN A 12 -7.30 1.62 0.09
C GLN A 12 -8.39 0.87 -0.70
N GLU A 13 -8.04 0.35 -1.87
CA GLU A 13 -8.89 -0.51 -2.67
C GLU A 13 -9.20 -1.82 -1.93
N ALA A 14 -8.20 -2.46 -1.32
CA ALA A 14 -8.43 -3.66 -0.52
C ALA A 14 -9.41 -3.43 0.63
N MET A 15 -9.24 -2.35 1.40
CA MET A 15 -10.13 -2.00 2.50
C MET A 15 -11.54 -1.68 2.02
N ARG A 16 -11.70 -1.05 0.86
CA ARG A 16 -13.02 -0.83 0.24
C ARG A 16 -13.71 -2.15 -0.06
N LEU A 17 -13.02 -3.07 -0.74
CA LEU A 17 -13.55 -4.40 -1.07
C LEU A 17 -13.91 -5.20 0.19
N VAL A 18 -13.03 -5.20 1.20
CA VAL A 18 -13.27 -5.89 2.47
C VAL A 18 -14.52 -5.36 3.16
N ARG A 19 -14.70 -4.04 3.22
CA ARG A 19 -15.88 -3.41 3.85
C ARG A 19 -17.16 -3.67 3.07
N GLU A 20 -17.11 -3.63 1.74
CA GLU A 20 -18.26 -3.93 0.87
C GLU A 20 -18.72 -5.39 1.03
N ASP A 21 -17.78 -6.32 1.17
CA ASP A 21 -18.07 -7.76 1.24
C ASP A 21 -18.37 -8.29 2.65
N LEU A 22 -17.58 -7.90 3.66
CA LEU A 22 -17.60 -8.45 5.01
C LEU A 22 -18.16 -7.47 6.06
N GLY A 23 -18.29 -6.19 5.71
CA GLY A 23 -18.74 -5.14 6.60
C GLY A 23 -17.61 -4.41 7.34
N PRO A 24 -17.96 -3.38 8.13
CA PRO A 24 -17.00 -2.55 8.85
C PRO A 24 -16.28 -3.28 9.99
N GLU A 25 -16.86 -4.36 10.51
CA GLU A 25 -16.32 -5.17 11.62
C GLU A 25 -15.21 -6.14 11.18
N ALA A 26 -14.88 -6.18 9.88
CA ALA A 26 -13.85 -7.08 9.37
C ALA A 26 -12.45 -6.67 9.84
N VAL A 27 -11.69 -7.65 10.32
CA VAL A 27 -10.31 -7.49 10.79
C VAL A 27 -9.36 -8.10 9.77
N ILE A 28 -8.28 -7.39 9.46
CA ILE A 28 -7.23 -7.89 8.58
C ILE A 28 -6.34 -8.88 9.33
N VAL A 29 -6.26 -10.11 8.83
CA VAL A 29 -5.46 -11.20 9.40
C VAL A 29 -4.04 -11.17 8.87
N ALA A 30 -3.89 -10.98 7.55
CA ALA A 30 -2.59 -11.00 6.89
C ALA A 30 -2.59 -10.10 5.66
N THR A 31 -1.44 -9.52 5.37
CA THR A 31 -1.21 -8.76 4.14
C THR A 31 0.10 -9.21 3.52
N ARG A 32 0.12 -9.35 2.20
CA ARG A 32 1.35 -9.68 1.46
C ARG A 32 1.32 -9.08 0.07
N LYS A 33 2.48 -8.70 -0.44
CA LYS A 33 2.63 -8.32 -1.85
C LYS A 33 2.73 -9.58 -2.69
N VAL A 34 1.95 -9.66 -3.75
CA VAL A 34 1.96 -10.77 -4.71
C VAL A 34 2.15 -10.23 -6.12
N ARG A 35 2.85 -10.98 -6.97
CA ARG A 35 2.92 -10.66 -8.39
C ARG A 35 1.97 -11.62 -9.09
N GLU A 36 0.81 -11.14 -9.54
CA GLU A 36 -0.08 -11.95 -10.36
C GLU A 36 0.49 -12.03 -11.77
N GLY A 37 1.17 -13.13 -12.09
CA GLY A 37 1.72 -13.39 -13.42
C GLY A 37 1.74 -14.88 -13.74
N GLY A 38 1.27 -15.24 -14.94
CA GLY A 38 1.39 -16.59 -15.51
C GLY A 38 2.78 -16.87 -16.08
N PHE A 39 2.90 -17.81 -17.02
CA PHE A 39 4.17 -18.27 -17.63
C PHE A 39 5.08 -17.16 -18.23
N TRP A 40 4.59 -15.93 -18.39
CA TRP A 40 5.34 -14.75 -18.85
C TRP A 40 5.39 -13.59 -17.84
N GLY A 41 5.13 -13.88 -16.55
CA GLY A 41 4.95 -12.94 -15.43
C GLY A 41 6.15 -12.05 -15.04
N LEU A 42 7.11 -11.83 -15.93
CA LEU A 42 8.28 -10.98 -15.69
C LEU A 42 7.96 -9.47 -15.65
N PHE A 43 6.80 -9.05 -16.16
CA PHE A 43 6.41 -7.63 -16.23
C PHE A 43 5.13 -7.29 -15.45
N ALA A 44 4.58 -8.24 -14.68
CA ALA A 44 3.36 -7.98 -13.94
C ALA A 44 3.61 -6.98 -12.78
N PRO A 45 2.79 -5.93 -12.67
CA PRO A 45 2.89 -5.01 -11.55
C PRO A 45 2.57 -5.74 -10.24
N PRO A 46 3.22 -5.38 -9.12
CA PRO A 46 2.91 -5.96 -7.82
C PRO A 46 1.47 -5.61 -7.43
N ARG A 47 0.77 -6.60 -6.88
CA ARG A 47 -0.56 -6.53 -6.27
C ARG A 47 -0.43 -6.69 -4.76
N LEU A 48 -1.45 -6.24 -4.04
CA LEU A 48 -1.59 -6.44 -2.61
C LEU A 48 -2.66 -7.49 -2.34
N GLU A 49 -2.27 -8.57 -1.68
CA GLU A 49 -3.17 -9.58 -1.18
C GLU A 49 -3.47 -9.33 0.30
N VAL A 50 -4.74 -9.24 0.63
CA VAL A 50 -5.26 -8.95 1.96
C VAL A 50 -6.20 -10.07 2.39
N THR A 51 -5.90 -10.72 3.50
CA THR A 51 -6.79 -11.72 4.11
C THR A 51 -7.53 -11.06 5.25
N ALA A 52 -8.86 -11.08 5.19
CA ALA A 52 -9.74 -10.47 6.19
C ALA A 52 -10.66 -11.54 6.80
N ALA A 53 -10.97 -11.35 8.08
CA ALA A 53 -11.86 -12.20 8.84
C ALA A 53 -12.91 -11.35 9.56
N VAL A 54 -14.14 -11.84 9.65
CA VAL A 54 -15.16 -11.31 10.57
C VAL A 54 -15.55 -12.42 11.54
N ASP A 55 -15.51 -12.12 12.84
CA ASP A 55 -16.00 -13.03 13.87
C ASP A 55 -17.18 -12.39 14.61
N ASP A 56 -18.11 -13.22 15.07
CA ASP A 56 -19.31 -12.76 15.81
C ASP A 56 -18.99 -12.46 17.29
N ALA A 57 -17.78 -12.79 17.74
CA ALA A 57 -17.30 -12.42 19.05
C ALA A 57 -16.74 -10.99 19.01
N PRO A 58 -17.14 -10.09 19.95
CA PRO A 58 -16.61 -8.75 20.00
C PRO A 58 -15.11 -8.82 20.29
N VAL A 59 -14.29 -8.49 19.29
CA VAL A 59 -12.86 -8.30 19.48
C VAL A 59 -12.69 -6.95 20.18
N PRO A 60 -12.08 -6.89 21.37
CA PRO A 60 -11.82 -5.62 22.02
C PRO A 60 -10.94 -4.78 21.11
N ALA A 61 -11.40 -3.58 20.77
CA ALA A 61 -10.61 -2.61 20.03
C ALA A 61 -9.24 -2.49 20.71
N ALA A 62 -8.17 -2.83 19.98
CA ALA A 62 -6.82 -2.68 20.51
C ALA A 62 -6.69 -1.25 21.07
N PRO A 63 -6.24 -1.08 22.33
CA PRO A 63 -6.17 0.23 22.93
C PRO A 63 -5.27 1.09 22.06
N ALA A 64 -5.80 2.19 21.55
CA ALA A 64 -4.98 3.27 21.00
C ALA A 64 -3.93 3.55 22.07
N VAL A 65 -2.68 3.21 21.79
CA VAL A 65 -1.56 3.42 22.71
C VAL A 65 -1.55 4.91 23.02
N HIS A 66 -2.06 5.27 24.19
CA HIS A 66 -2.03 6.62 24.71
C HIS A 66 -0.59 6.86 25.12
N ILE A 67 0.26 7.25 24.17
CA ILE A 67 1.61 7.67 24.48
C ILE A 67 1.46 8.88 25.43
N PRO A 68 1.92 8.79 26.70
CA PRO A 68 1.85 9.92 27.60
C PRO A 68 2.62 11.09 26.96
N GLN A 69 1.94 12.22 26.74
CA GLN A 69 2.56 13.44 26.20
C GLN A 69 3.72 13.98 27.06
N ALA A 70 3.99 13.38 28.22
CA ALA A 70 5.08 13.74 29.13
C ALA A 70 6.50 13.38 28.62
N LEU A 71 6.64 12.62 27.53
CA LEU A 71 7.94 12.30 26.92
C LEU A 71 8.31 13.22 25.74
N LEU A 72 7.51 14.25 25.46
CA LEU A 72 7.86 15.24 24.44
C LEU A 72 8.90 16.21 25.03
N PRO A 73 10.13 16.30 24.48
CA PRO A 73 11.05 17.36 24.86
C PRO A 73 10.39 18.73 24.60
N PRO A 74 10.67 19.76 25.43
CA PRO A 74 10.10 21.08 25.25
C PRO A 74 10.37 21.54 23.82
N GLN A 75 9.30 21.87 23.09
CA GLN A 75 9.40 22.38 21.73
C GLN A 75 10.21 23.67 21.77
N ARG A 76 11.49 23.56 21.40
CA ARG A 76 12.29 24.71 21.03
C ARG A 76 11.79 25.17 19.67
N ASP A 77 11.17 26.34 19.67
CA ASP A 77 10.88 27.10 18.47
C ASP A 77 12.11 27.16 17.55
N ALA A 78 11.98 26.60 16.34
CA ALA A 78 12.50 27.13 15.08
C ALA A 78 12.70 26.02 14.01
N ALA A 79 12.07 26.25 12.85
CA ALA A 79 12.37 25.67 11.53
C ALA A 79 12.11 24.16 11.33
N ALA A 80 10.96 23.88 10.69
CA ALA A 80 10.66 22.59 10.08
C ALA A 80 11.70 22.19 9.02
N PRO A 81 12.25 20.95 9.04
CA PRO A 81 12.94 20.39 7.90
C PRO A 81 11.91 19.87 6.89
N GLN A 82 11.79 20.54 5.74
CA GLN A 82 10.95 20.15 4.60
C GLN A 82 11.49 18.92 3.82
N ALA A 83 12.10 17.94 4.51
CA ALA A 83 12.83 16.85 3.85
C ALA A 83 11.94 15.66 3.41
N ALA A 84 10.66 15.59 3.80
CA ALA A 84 9.83 14.39 3.58
C ALA A 84 8.89 14.45 2.35
N ARG A 85 8.80 15.57 1.63
CA ARG A 85 7.91 15.70 0.46
C ARG A 85 8.54 15.27 -0.87
N GLN A 86 9.83 14.93 -0.91
CA GLN A 86 10.55 14.72 -2.18
C GLN A 86 10.57 13.28 -2.71
N ASN A 87 10.06 12.29 -1.98
CA ASN A 87 10.22 10.89 -2.40
C ASN A 87 9.14 10.40 -3.38
N GLY A 88 7.92 10.94 -3.33
CA GLY A 88 6.83 10.51 -4.24
C GLY A 88 7.00 11.01 -5.68
N ASP A 89 7.49 12.24 -5.86
CA ASP A 89 7.58 12.85 -7.19
C ASP A 89 8.78 12.35 -8.00
N LYS A 90 9.86 11.92 -7.33
CA LYS A 90 11.07 11.40 -7.98
C LYS A 90 10.86 9.99 -8.56
N GLU A 91 10.03 9.18 -7.92
CA GLU A 91 9.74 7.81 -8.37
C GLU A 91 8.91 7.82 -9.65
N ALA A 92 7.85 8.65 -9.71
CA ALA A 92 7.02 8.79 -10.91
C ALA A 92 7.79 9.37 -12.12
N ALA A 93 8.72 10.31 -11.89
CA ALA A 93 9.55 10.89 -12.95
C ALA A 93 10.59 9.89 -13.49
N SER A 94 11.13 9.02 -12.64
CA SER A 94 12.10 7.99 -13.06
C SER A 94 11.47 6.94 -13.98
N VAL A 95 10.26 6.48 -13.66
CA VAL A 95 9.53 5.49 -14.45
C VAL A 95 9.16 6.03 -15.85
N HIS A 96 8.79 7.31 -15.96
CA HIS A 96 8.49 7.92 -17.26
C HIS A 96 9.73 8.06 -18.15
N ARG A 97 10.90 8.28 -17.54
CA ARG A 97 12.18 8.39 -18.26
C ARG A 97 12.58 7.04 -18.85
N GLU A 98 12.51 5.99 -18.05
CA GLU A 98 12.82 4.62 -18.48
C GLU A 98 11.91 4.17 -19.63
N LEU A 99 10.61 4.48 -19.57
CA LEU A 99 9.66 4.12 -20.62
C LEU A 99 9.92 4.85 -21.94
N THR A 100 10.39 6.10 -21.87
CA THR A 100 10.73 6.92 -23.05
C THR A 100 12.00 6.39 -23.73
N GLU A 101 12.97 5.95 -22.95
CA GLU A 101 14.23 5.39 -23.44
C GLU A 101 14.01 4.03 -24.13
N VAL A 102 13.20 3.15 -23.52
CA VAL A 102 12.78 1.88 -24.13
C VAL A 102 12.03 2.11 -25.45
N LYS A 103 11.12 3.10 -25.49
CA LYS A 103 10.37 3.44 -26.71
C LYS A 103 11.29 3.92 -27.84
N THR A 104 12.33 4.69 -27.50
CA THR A 104 13.27 5.23 -28.48
C THR A 104 14.15 4.13 -29.06
N LEU A 105 14.60 3.19 -28.23
CA LEU A 105 15.38 2.03 -28.69
C LEU A 105 14.56 1.10 -29.58
N LEU A 106 13.29 0.86 -29.25
CA LEU A 106 12.40 0.07 -30.10
C LEU A 106 12.16 0.73 -31.45
N HIS A 107 11.95 2.06 -31.49
CA HIS A 107 11.76 2.75 -32.76
C HIS A 107 12.99 2.63 -33.66
N ARG A 108 14.20 2.69 -33.07
CA ARG A 108 15.48 2.56 -33.77
C ARG A 108 15.76 1.15 -34.33
N LEU A 109 15.01 0.14 -33.89
CA LEU A 109 15.10 -1.24 -34.38
C LEU A 109 14.02 -1.58 -35.41
N LEU A 110 13.00 -0.71 -35.53
CA LEU A 110 11.85 -0.85 -36.44
C LEU A 110 11.94 0.11 -37.65
N GLU A 111 12.95 0.97 -37.69
CA GLU A 111 13.47 1.70 -38.85
C GLU A 111 14.76 1.03 -39.35
#